data_AF-A0A8S9FDH4-F1
#
_entry.id   AF-A0A8S9FDH4-F1
#
_cell.length_a   1.000
_cell.length_b   1.000
_cell.length_c   1.000
_cell.angle_alpha   90.00
_cell.angle_beta   90.00
_cell.angle_gamma   90.00
#
_symmetry.space_group_name_H-M   'P 1'
#
loop_
_entity.id
_entity.type
_entity.pdbx_description
1 polymer ?
#
loop_
_entity_poly.entity_id
_entity_poly.type
_entity_poly.pdbx_seq_one_letter_code
_entity_poly.pdbx_strand_id
1 'polypeptide(L)'
;MKYDQIAELLNSIAERFEWEKVMEGDKIIGLKQGKQSISLEPGGQFELSGAPLETLHQTCAEVNSHLYQVKAVAEEMGIGFLGIGFQPKWRREDIPIMPKVLLPCLIMFLAMTDLAVRSDIVCSVQGRYDIMRNYMPKVGSLGLDMMLRTCTVQVNLGFSSEADVIRKFRASLALQPIATALFANSPFTEGKPNGFLSMRSHIWTDTDKDRTGMLPFVSDDSFGFEQYVDYALDQFLAGKLPCLPGELPTYNDWENHLTTIFPEVRLKRYLEMRGADEVGLFYDEDVLQAILDLTADWTPAEREMLRNKTPFRDGFLKHVAEDVLKLAKDGLERRGYNKPEHPSYM
;
A
#
# COMPACT_ATOMS: atom_id res chain seq x y z
N MET A 1 8.05 -12.12 15.49
CA MET A 1 7.15 -12.02 16.66
C MET A 1 6.03 -13.01 16.45
N LYS A 2 5.66 -13.82 17.44
CA LYS A 2 4.50 -14.72 17.33
C LYS A 2 3.21 -13.96 17.67
N TYR A 3 2.05 -14.51 17.30
CA TYR A 3 0.76 -13.87 17.57
C TYR A 3 0.54 -13.58 19.06
N ASP A 4 0.88 -14.50 19.98
CA ASP A 4 0.66 -14.28 21.41
C ASP A 4 1.39 -13.03 21.95
N GLN A 5 2.61 -12.78 21.45
CA GLN A 5 3.38 -11.58 21.79
C GLN A 5 2.74 -10.31 21.18
N ILE A 6 2.20 -10.41 19.96
CA ILE A 6 1.48 -9.31 19.32
C ILE A 6 0.19 -9.00 20.09
N ALA A 7 -0.54 -10.03 20.51
CA ALA A 7 -1.77 -9.88 21.28
C ALA A 7 -1.50 -9.22 22.63
N GLU A 8 -0.46 -9.63 23.35
CA GLU A 8 -0.03 -8.98 24.58
C GLU A 8 0.35 -7.52 24.34
N LEU A 9 1.16 -7.24 23.31
CA LEU A 9 1.54 -5.88 22.91
C LEU A 9 0.31 -5.00 22.63
N LEU A 10 -0.65 -5.48 21.82
CA LEU A 10 -1.87 -4.76 21.50
C LEU A 10 -2.72 -4.50 22.75
N ASN A 11 -2.86 -5.49 23.64
CA ASN A 11 -3.61 -5.31 24.89
C ASN A 11 -2.96 -4.26 25.79
N SER A 12 -1.63 -4.30 25.95
CA SER A 12 -0.90 -3.34 26.77
C SER A 12 -0.92 -1.93 26.19
N ILE A 13 -0.85 -1.77 24.86
CA ILE A 13 -1.04 -0.45 24.22
C ILE A 13 -2.47 0.06 24.46
N ALA A 14 -3.47 -0.80 24.28
CA ALA A 14 -4.87 -0.45 24.50
C ALA A 14 -5.13 0.08 25.92
N GLU A 15 -4.60 -0.62 26.91
CA GLU A 15 -4.80 -0.29 28.32
C GLU A 15 -3.99 0.94 28.76
N ARG A 16 -2.75 1.10 28.27
CA ARG A 16 -1.86 2.20 28.68
C ARG A 16 -2.16 3.51 27.97
N PHE A 17 -2.63 3.46 26.72
CA PHE A 17 -2.83 4.63 25.86
C PHE A 17 -4.27 4.80 25.38
N GLU A 18 -5.21 4.07 25.99
CA GLU A 18 -6.65 4.22 25.76
C GLU A 18 -7.07 4.01 24.30
N TRP A 19 -6.60 2.92 23.70
CA TRP A 19 -7.11 2.47 22.40
C TRP A 19 -8.24 1.46 22.57
N GLU A 20 -9.23 1.53 21.69
CA GLU A 20 -10.29 0.53 21.57
C GLU A 20 -9.74 -0.75 20.93
N LYS A 21 -10.02 -1.91 21.53
CA LYS A 21 -9.58 -3.22 21.02
C LYS A 21 -10.42 -3.63 19.83
N VAL A 22 -9.78 -3.92 18.69
CA VAL A 22 -10.46 -4.49 17.51
C VAL A 22 -10.35 -6.01 17.59
N MET A 23 -11.49 -6.66 17.79
CA MET A 23 -11.59 -8.10 18.01
C MET A 23 -12.15 -8.82 16.79
N GLU A 24 -11.72 -10.06 16.60
CA GLU A 24 -12.27 -10.98 15.62
C GLU A 24 -12.40 -12.36 16.27
N GLY A 25 -13.64 -12.76 16.55
CA GLY A 25 -13.89 -13.85 17.50
C GLY A 25 -13.28 -13.53 18.87
N ASP A 26 -12.42 -14.41 19.37
CA ASP A 26 -11.69 -14.26 20.64
C ASP A 26 -10.30 -13.60 20.46
N LYS A 27 -9.92 -13.23 19.22
CA LYS A 27 -8.58 -12.74 18.89
C LYS A 27 -8.57 -11.22 18.76
N ILE A 28 -7.61 -10.56 19.40
CA ILE A 28 -7.33 -9.14 19.16
C ILE A 28 -6.49 -9.02 17.89
N ILE A 29 -6.97 -8.27 16.91
CA ILE A 29 -6.36 -8.16 15.57
C ILE A 29 -5.91 -6.74 15.22
N GLY A 30 -6.14 -5.79 16.12
CA GLY A 30 -5.81 -4.39 15.93
C GLY A 30 -6.35 -3.50 17.04
N LEU A 31 -6.15 -2.21 16.88
CA LEU A 31 -6.62 -1.17 17.79
C LEU A 31 -7.23 -0.01 17.01
N LYS A 32 -8.09 0.77 17.65
CA LYS A 32 -8.67 1.98 17.08
C LYS A 32 -8.67 3.12 18.09
N GLN A 33 -8.32 4.32 17.65
CA GLN A 33 -8.41 5.53 18.47
C GLN A 33 -8.81 6.72 17.58
N GLY A 34 -10.05 7.18 17.73
CA GLY A 34 -10.61 8.21 16.85
C GLY A 34 -10.59 7.79 15.38
N LYS A 35 -9.80 8.49 14.56
CA LYS A 35 -9.60 8.20 13.13
C LYS A 35 -8.34 7.37 12.83
N GLN A 36 -7.55 7.05 13.85
CA GLN A 36 -6.38 6.19 13.72
C GLN A 36 -6.77 4.74 13.95
N SER A 37 -6.04 3.83 13.31
CA SER A 37 -6.12 2.40 13.62
C SER A 37 -4.75 1.74 13.52
N ILE A 38 -4.54 0.74 14.37
CA ILE A 38 -3.42 -0.18 14.29
C ILE A 38 -3.95 -1.50 13.75
N SER A 39 -3.30 -2.05 12.74
CA SER A 39 -3.73 -3.28 12.09
C SER A 39 -2.55 -4.24 11.90
N LEU A 40 -2.87 -5.52 11.68
CA LEU A 40 -1.89 -6.55 11.36
C LEU A 40 -2.03 -7.01 9.92
N GLU A 41 -0.90 -7.06 9.23
CA GLU A 41 -0.70 -7.69 7.92
C GLU A 41 -0.45 -9.21 8.08
N PRO A 42 -0.48 -10.02 6.98
CA PRO A 42 -0.47 -11.48 7.06
C PRO A 42 0.67 -12.09 7.87
N GLY A 43 1.88 -11.52 7.78
CA GLY A 43 3.09 -11.98 8.48
C GLY A 43 3.28 -11.35 9.87
N GLY A 44 2.30 -10.60 10.38
CA GLY A 44 2.38 -9.88 11.64
C GLY A 44 3.14 -8.56 11.54
N GLN A 45 3.27 -7.99 10.33
CA GLN A 45 3.72 -6.61 10.19
C GLN A 45 2.70 -5.69 10.86
N PHE A 46 3.21 -4.74 11.63
CA PHE A 46 2.43 -3.89 12.52
C PHE A 46 2.21 -2.54 11.84
N GLU A 47 0.97 -2.29 11.44
CA GLU A 47 0.60 -1.16 10.61
C GLU A 47 -0.08 -0.08 11.44
N LEU A 48 0.27 1.19 11.19
CA LEU A 48 -0.51 2.35 11.58
C LEU A 48 -1.22 2.89 10.32
N SER A 49 -2.54 2.94 10.35
CA SER A 49 -3.33 3.79 9.46
C SER A 49 -3.65 5.08 10.22
N GLY A 50 -2.95 6.15 9.85
CA GLY A 50 -3.07 7.48 10.44
C GLY A 50 -4.41 8.18 10.15
N ALA A 51 -4.67 9.27 10.87
CA ALA A 51 -5.83 10.11 10.60
C ALA A 51 -5.63 10.94 9.32
N PRO A 52 -6.72 11.44 8.69
CA PRO A 52 -6.61 12.51 7.71
C PRO A 52 -6.14 13.80 8.39
N LEU A 53 -4.94 14.25 8.04
CA LEU A 53 -4.27 15.40 8.64
C LEU A 53 -4.03 16.50 7.60
N GLU A 54 -3.93 17.74 8.08
CA GLU A 54 -3.78 18.92 7.22
C GLU A 54 -2.31 19.16 6.84
N THR A 55 -1.39 18.92 7.79
CA THR A 55 0.03 19.24 7.64
C THR A 55 0.95 18.05 7.87
N LEU A 56 2.14 18.12 7.27
CA LEU A 56 3.21 17.14 7.50
C LEU A 56 3.75 17.20 8.93
N HIS A 57 3.65 18.35 9.62
CA HIS A 57 3.99 18.45 11.04
C HIS A 57 3.07 17.59 11.90
N GLN A 58 1.76 17.64 11.65
CA GLN A 58 0.79 16.76 12.31
C GLN A 58 1.08 15.30 11.97
N THR A 59 1.38 15.00 10.71
CA THR A 59 1.71 13.63 10.26
C THR A 59 2.94 13.10 10.99
N CYS A 60 4.01 13.90 11.08
CA CYS A 60 5.22 13.55 11.82
C CYS A 60 4.94 13.37 13.33
N ALA A 61 4.13 14.25 13.92
CA ALA A 61 3.74 14.13 15.33
C ALA A 61 2.92 12.85 15.60
N GLU A 62 2.02 12.46 14.69
CA GLU A 62 1.25 11.23 14.78
C GLU A 62 2.15 9.99 14.71
N VAL A 63 3.06 9.94 13.72
CA VAL A 63 4.05 8.87 13.59
C VAL A 63 4.92 8.77 14.86
N ASN A 64 5.42 9.89 15.37
CA ASN A 64 6.24 9.90 16.58
C ASN A 64 5.46 9.46 17.83
N SER A 65 4.20 9.88 17.97
CA SER A 65 3.31 9.42 19.05
C SER A 65 3.13 7.91 19.00
N HIS A 66 2.83 7.36 17.83
CA HIS A 66 2.68 5.92 17.65
C HIS A 66 3.97 5.16 17.97
N LEU A 67 5.11 5.59 17.43
CA LEU A 67 6.41 4.97 17.69
C LEU A 67 6.78 5.01 19.17
N TYR A 68 6.48 6.11 19.86
CA TYR A 68 6.68 6.22 21.32
C TYR A 68 5.82 5.20 22.07
N GLN A 69 4.53 5.13 21.78
CA GLN A 69 3.59 4.20 22.45
C GLN A 69 4.00 2.75 22.24
N VAL A 70 4.34 2.37 21.00
CA VAL A 70 4.78 1.02 20.67
C VAL A 70 6.09 0.68 21.38
N LYS A 71 7.09 1.57 21.37
CA LYS A 71 8.37 1.34 22.05
C LYS A 71 8.21 1.22 23.56
N ALA A 72 7.41 2.08 24.17
CA ALA A 72 7.20 2.10 25.61
C ALA A 72 6.67 0.76 26.17
N VAL A 73 5.90 0.02 25.37
CA VAL A 73 5.41 -1.32 25.74
C VAL A 73 6.37 -2.42 25.24
N ALA A 74 6.82 -2.33 24.00
CA ALA A 74 7.62 -3.37 23.37
C ALA A 74 8.99 -3.57 24.06
N GLU A 75 9.60 -2.51 24.58
CA GLU A 75 10.88 -2.61 25.29
C GLU A 75 10.77 -3.46 26.58
N GLU A 76 9.67 -3.35 27.31
CA GLU A 76 9.38 -4.17 28.50
C GLU A 76 9.25 -5.66 28.14
N MET A 77 8.84 -5.96 26.91
CA MET A 77 8.68 -7.31 26.38
C MET A 77 9.94 -7.85 25.68
N GLY A 78 11.02 -7.05 25.60
CA GLY A 78 12.23 -7.40 24.85
C GLY A 78 12.01 -7.45 23.33
N ILE A 79 11.05 -6.67 22.82
CA ILE A 79 10.66 -6.63 21.41
C ILE A 79 11.19 -5.34 20.76
N GLY A 80 11.78 -5.47 19.57
CA GLY A 80 12.17 -4.34 18.72
C GLY A 80 11.42 -4.34 17.38
N PHE A 81 11.25 -3.14 16.81
CA PHE A 81 10.65 -2.94 15.48
C PHE A 81 11.71 -2.52 14.46
N LEU A 82 11.61 -3.06 13.25
CA LEU A 82 12.54 -2.79 12.15
C LEU A 82 11.78 -2.20 10.96
N GLY A 83 12.08 -0.95 10.62
CA GLY A 83 11.58 -0.30 9.41
C GLY A 83 12.41 -0.71 8.19
N ILE A 84 11.98 -1.75 7.47
CA ILE A 84 12.65 -2.24 6.26
C ILE A 84 11.62 -2.74 5.25
N GLY A 85 11.87 -2.54 3.95
CA GLY A 85 10.92 -2.91 2.90
C GLY A 85 10.70 -4.42 2.74
N PHE A 86 11.68 -5.24 3.17
CA PHE A 86 11.64 -6.69 3.10
C PHE A 86 12.36 -7.33 4.28
N GLN A 87 11.79 -8.39 4.87
CA GLN A 87 12.35 -9.14 5.99
C GLN A 87 13.75 -9.69 5.64
N PRO A 88 14.82 -9.19 6.28
CA PRO A 88 16.18 -9.46 5.82
C PRO A 88 16.72 -10.83 6.21
N LYS A 89 16.16 -11.50 7.22
CA LYS A 89 16.80 -12.65 7.89
C LYS A 89 16.06 -13.97 7.77
N TRP A 90 14.74 -13.96 7.92
CA TRP A 90 13.96 -15.19 8.07
C TRP A 90 13.43 -15.71 6.72
N ARG A 91 13.33 -17.02 6.60
CA ARG A 91 12.74 -17.67 5.41
C ARG A 91 11.23 -17.52 5.47
N ARG A 92 10.56 -17.66 4.33
CA ARG A 92 9.09 -17.57 4.23
C ARG A 92 8.38 -18.54 5.19
N GLU A 93 8.89 -19.77 5.33
CA GLU A 93 8.34 -20.80 6.22
C GLU A 93 8.51 -20.50 7.71
N ASP A 94 9.43 -19.60 8.06
CA ASP A 94 9.68 -19.21 9.45
C ASP A 94 8.75 -18.05 9.90
N ILE A 95 7.97 -17.46 8.98
CA ILE A 95 7.07 -16.34 9.27
C ILE A 95 5.73 -16.86 9.80
N PRO A 96 5.33 -16.47 11.03
CA PRO A 96 4.02 -16.84 11.55
C PRO A 96 2.91 -16.11 10.80
N ILE A 97 1.74 -16.73 10.75
CA ILE A 97 0.57 -16.19 10.07
C ILE A 97 -0.40 -15.65 11.12
N MET A 98 -0.89 -14.44 10.88
CA MET A 98 -1.84 -13.80 11.79
C MET A 98 -3.24 -14.42 11.66
N PRO A 99 -3.93 -14.69 12.78
CA PRO A 99 -5.25 -15.31 12.79
C PRO A 99 -6.33 -14.28 12.47
N LYS A 100 -6.34 -13.76 11.23
CA LYS A 100 -7.32 -12.79 10.73
C LYS A 100 -8.29 -13.47 9.77
N VAL A 101 -9.36 -13.97 10.36
CA VAL A 101 -10.60 -14.48 9.79
C VAL A 101 -11.59 -13.35 9.58
N LEU A 102 -11.24 -12.35 8.76
CA LEU A 102 -12.26 -11.44 8.24
C LEU A 102 -13.31 -12.35 7.60
N LEU A 103 -14.52 -12.38 8.19
CA LEU A 103 -15.66 -13.18 7.72
C LEU A 103 -15.66 -13.11 6.21
N PRO A 104 -15.81 -14.24 5.50
CA PRO A 104 -15.59 -14.31 4.06
C PRO A 104 -16.42 -13.20 3.43
N CYS A 105 -15.75 -12.09 3.11
CA CYS A 105 -16.36 -11.13 2.22
C CYS A 105 -16.58 -11.95 0.98
N LEU A 106 -17.83 -12.00 0.53
CA LEU A 106 -18.35 -12.43 -0.76
C LEU A 106 -17.29 -12.40 -1.88
N ILE A 107 -16.39 -11.42 -1.75
CA ILE A 107 -15.49 -10.89 -2.74
C ILE A 107 -14.12 -11.48 -2.80
N MET A 108 -13.55 -11.99 -1.71
CA MET A 108 -12.25 -12.62 -1.91
C MET A 108 -12.38 -13.95 -2.65
N PHE A 109 -13.60 -14.50 -2.63
CA PHE A 109 -14.04 -15.45 -3.63
C PHE A 109 -14.29 -14.80 -5.01
N LEU A 110 -14.94 -13.62 -5.12
CA LEU A 110 -15.18 -12.91 -6.40
C LEU A 110 -13.93 -12.48 -7.17
N ALA A 111 -12.91 -11.94 -6.50
CA ALA A 111 -11.77 -11.26 -7.12
C ALA A 111 -10.60 -12.20 -7.43
N MET A 112 -10.64 -13.46 -6.98
CA MET A 112 -9.53 -14.42 -7.07
C MET A 112 -9.90 -15.70 -7.84
N THR A 113 -11.00 -15.69 -8.60
CA THR A 113 -11.52 -16.92 -9.23
C THR A 113 -11.63 -16.84 -10.75
N ASP A 114 -10.58 -17.33 -11.41
CA ASP A 114 -10.70 -18.11 -12.66
C ASP A 114 -11.13 -19.58 -12.35
N LEU A 115 -11.28 -19.91 -11.06
CA LEU A 115 -11.63 -21.24 -10.53
C LEU A 115 -13.13 -21.48 -10.36
N ALA A 116 -13.99 -20.51 -10.65
CA ALA A 116 -15.44 -20.66 -10.64
C ALA A 116 -15.98 -21.66 -11.70
N VAL A 117 -15.11 -22.26 -12.51
CA VAL A 117 -15.47 -23.32 -13.47
C VAL A 117 -15.32 -24.73 -12.89
N ARG A 118 -14.80 -24.91 -11.65
CA ARG A 118 -14.71 -26.23 -11.01
C ARG A 118 -15.46 -26.28 -9.67
N SER A 119 -16.38 -27.23 -9.59
CA SER A 119 -17.42 -27.50 -8.58
C SER A 119 -16.96 -27.75 -7.13
N ASP A 120 -15.68 -27.57 -6.80
CA ASP A 120 -15.09 -28.22 -5.62
C ASP A 120 -14.72 -27.24 -4.50
N ILE A 121 -15.12 -25.96 -4.61
CA ILE A 121 -14.94 -24.97 -3.55
C ILE A 121 -16.06 -25.14 -2.52
N VAL A 122 -15.69 -25.66 -1.34
CA VAL A 122 -16.53 -25.63 -0.16
C VAL A 122 -16.59 -24.19 0.35
N CYS A 123 -17.80 -23.60 0.40
CA CYS A 123 -18.10 -22.34 1.10
C CYS A 123 -17.85 -22.49 2.61
N SER A 124 -16.59 -22.65 3.00
CA SER A 124 -16.17 -22.75 4.39
C SER A 124 -15.70 -21.38 4.88
N VAL A 125 -15.85 -21.12 6.19
CA VAL A 125 -15.40 -19.90 6.85
C VAL A 125 -13.88 -19.91 6.88
N GLN A 126 -13.25 -19.54 5.77
CA GLN A 126 -11.81 -19.37 5.66
C GLN A 126 -11.47 -17.91 5.90
N GLY A 127 -10.38 -17.67 6.62
CA GLY A 127 -9.93 -16.32 6.84
C GLY A 127 -9.40 -15.69 5.56
N ARG A 128 -9.43 -14.35 5.51
CA ARG A 128 -8.94 -13.57 4.39
C ARG A 128 -7.56 -14.09 3.94
N TYR A 129 -6.59 -14.09 4.84
CA TYR A 129 -5.23 -14.45 4.46
C TYR A 129 -5.07 -15.91 3.98
N ASP A 130 -5.96 -16.83 4.37
CA ASP A 130 -5.92 -18.22 3.87
C ASP A 130 -6.34 -18.32 2.39
N ILE A 131 -7.38 -17.59 1.99
CA ILE A 131 -7.82 -17.54 0.58
C ILE A 131 -6.71 -16.97 -0.29
N MET A 132 -6.13 -15.81 0.11
CA MET A 132 -5.04 -15.19 -0.65
C MET A 132 -3.82 -16.12 -0.74
N ARG A 133 -3.43 -16.78 0.36
CA ARG A 133 -2.29 -17.71 0.38
C ARG A 133 -2.46 -18.88 -0.58
N ASN A 134 -3.68 -19.41 -0.69
CA ASN A 134 -3.99 -20.49 -1.62
C ASN A 134 -4.08 -20.02 -3.08
N TYR A 135 -4.32 -18.73 -3.30
CA TYR A 135 -4.44 -18.14 -4.63
C TYR A 135 -3.10 -17.67 -5.20
N MET A 136 -2.27 -16.96 -4.41
CA MET A 136 -1.03 -16.33 -4.90
C MET A 136 -0.13 -17.27 -5.73
N PRO A 137 0.12 -18.54 -5.35
CA PRO A 137 0.95 -19.45 -6.14
C PRO A 137 0.44 -19.77 -7.55
N LYS A 138 -0.83 -19.45 -7.85
CA LYS A 138 -1.47 -19.68 -9.15
C LYS A 138 -1.21 -18.54 -10.13
N VAL A 139 -0.84 -17.36 -9.65
CA VAL A 139 -0.75 -16.12 -10.44
C VAL A 139 0.62 -15.44 -10.39
N GLY A 140 1.50 -15.86 -9.47
CA GLY A 140 2.88 -15.39 -9.38
C GLY A 140 3.69 -16.21 -8.37
N SER A 141 5.02 -16.12 -8.45
CA SER A 141 5.90 -16.87 -7.52
C SER A 141 6.24 -16.08 -6.24
N LEU A 142 6.06 -14.75 -6.27
CA LEU A 142 6.45 -13.83 -5.20
C LEU A 142 5.27 -13.29 -4.39
N GLY A 143 4.02 -13.58 -4.76
CA GLY A 143 2.83 -13.07 -4.05
C GLY A 143 2.75 -13.46 -2.57
N LEU A 144 3.29 -14.63 -2.19
CA LEU A 144 3.40 -15.03 -0.78
C LEU A 144 4.45 -14.21 -0.01
N ASP A 145 5.51 -13.78 -0.68
CA ASP A 145 6.52 -12.91 -0.08
C ASP A 145 6.01 -11.49 0.11
N MET A 146 5.20 -11.00 -0.84
CA MET A 146 4.47 -9.74 -0.68
C MET A 146 3.68 -9.76 0.63
N MET A 147 2.87 -10.80 0.84
CA MET A 147 2.02 -10.94 2.02
C MET A 147 2.80 -11.03 3.33
N LEU A 148 3.86 -11.85 3.36
CA LEU A 148 4.48 -12.27 4.62
C LEU A 148 5.75 -11.50 4.98
N ARG A 149 6.45 -10.94 3.99
CA ARG A 149 7.82 -10.45 4.18
C ARG A 149 8.02 -8.99 3.78
N THR A 150 7.02 -8.29 3.28
CA THR A 150 7.16 -6.87 2.91
C THR A 150 6.52 -5.91 3.91
N CYS A 151 7.07 -4.69 4.00
CA CYS A 151 6.48 -3.53 4.67
C CYS A 151 6.51 -2.32 3.72
N THR A 152 5.73 -1.30 4.03
CA THR A 152 5.63 -0.09 3.22
C THR A 152 5.32 1.12 4.08
N VAL A 153 5.65 2.30 3.58
CA VAL A 153 5.03 3.56 3.95
C VAL A 153 4.18 4.01 2.75
N GLN A 154 3.01 4.58 2.99
CA GLN A 154 2.08 5.01 1.95
C GLN A 154 1.41 6.30 2.37
N VAL A 155 1.07 7.12 1.38
CA VAL A 155 0.27 8.33 1.59
C VAL A 155 -1.04 8.28 0.80
N ASN A 156 -2.11 8.72 1.47
CA ASN A 156 -3.43 8.90 0.89
C ASN A 156 -3.69 10.37 0.64
N LEU A 157 -4.01 10.73 -0.60
CA LEU A 157 -4.24 12.11 -1.03
C LEU A 157 -5.68 12.31 -1.52
N GLY A 158 -6.24 13.48 -1.19
CA GLY A 158 -7.53 13.92 -1.69
C GLY A 158 -7.45 14.52 -3.10
N PHE A 159 -8.58 14.53 -3.79
CA PHE A 159 -8.79 15.23 -5.05
C PHE A 159 -10.10 16.01 -5.00
N SER A 160 -10.17 17.07 -5.81
CA SER A 160 -11.29 18.02 -5.83
C SER A 160 -12.30 17.75 -6.94
N SER A 161 -11.89 17.05 -8.00
CA SER A 161 -12.70 16.76 -9.19
C SER A 161 -12.14 15.57 -9.97
N GLU A 162 -12.88 15.10 -10.97
CA GLU A 162 -12.39 14.09 -11.92
C GLU A 162 -11.17 14.59 -12.71
N ALA A 163 -11.17 15.85 -13.15
CA ALA A 163 -10.03 16.43 -13.85
C ALA A 163 -8.76 16.45 -12.96
N ASP A 164 -8.93 16.79 -11.68
CA ASP A 164 -7.84 16.77 -10.68
C ASP A 164 -7.33 15.34 -10.43
N VAL A 165 -8.22 14.35 -10.30
CA VAL A 165 -7.78 12.96 -10.09
C VAL A 165 -7.02 12.42 -11.29
N ILE A 166 -7.43 12.72 -12.53
CA ILE A 166 -6.72 12.30 -13.74
C ILE A 166 -5.29 12.86 -13.75
N ARG A 167 -5.14 14.17 -13.47
CA ARG A 167 -3.84 14.85 -13.40
C ARG A 167 -2.95 14.23 -12.32
N LYS A 168 -3.46 14.09 -11.10
CA LYS A 168 -2.72 13.48 -9.99
C LYS A 168 -2.35 12.04 -10.27
N PHE A 169 -3.27 11.22 -10.79
CA PHE A 169 -3.01 9.81 -11.07
C PHE A 169 -1.91 9.64 -12.14
N ARG A 170 -1.96 10.40 -13.23
CA ARG A 170 -0.91 10.39 -14.27
C ARG A 170 0.46 10.81 -13.71
N ALA A 171 0.50 11.92 -12.96
CA ALA A 171 1.71 12.40 -12.33
C ALA A 171 2.28 11.37 -11.34
N SER A 172 1.44 10.82 -10.46
CA SER A 172 1.83 9.83 -9.47
C SER A 172 2.36 8.55 -10.12
N LEU A 173 1.70 8.01 -11.15
CA LEU A 173 2.19 6.81 -11.84
C LEU A 173 3.54 7.05 -12.52
N ALA A 174 3.72 8.21 -13.16
CA ALA A 174 4.99 8.54 -13.81
C ALA A 174 6.14 8.67 -12.78
N LEU A 175 5.88 9.24 -11.61
CA LEU A 175 6.90 9.47 -10.58
C LEU A 175 7.12 8.27 -9.64
N GLN A 176 6.25 7.26 -9.61
CA GLN A 176 6.41 6.13 -8.68
C GLN A 176 7.77 5.40 -8.74
N PRO A 177 8.39 5.21 -9.92
CA PRO A 177 9.73 4.66 -9.99
C PRO A 177 10.80 5.53 -9.32
N ILE A 178 10.63 6.86 -9.31
CA ILE A 178 11.51 7.80 -8.61
C ILE A 178 11.34 7.66 -7.10
N ALA A 179 10.09 7.66 -6.62
CA ALA A 179 9.79 7.41 -5.20
C ALA A 179 10.38 6.07 -4.74
N THR A 180 10.17 5.01 -5.52
CA THR A 180 10.73 3.68 -5.24
C THR A 180 12.26 3.70 -5.14
N ALA A 181 12.94 4.44 -6.02
CA ALA A 181 14.39 4.57 -6.01
C ALA A 181 14.89 5.36 -4.79
N LEU A 182 14.23 6.46 -4.43
CA LEU A 182 14.58 7.28 -3.26
C LEU A 182 14.42 6.52 -1.94
N PHE A 183 13.41 5.66 -1.84
CA PHE A 183 13.07 4.92 -0.62
C PHE A 183 13.48 3.44 -0.67
N ALA A 184 14.36 3.05 -1.61
CA ALA A 184 14.82 1.68 -1.75
C ALA A 184 15.57 1.19 -0.49
N ASN A 185 14.95 0.29 0.26
CA ASN A 185 15.46 -0.18 1.56
C ASN A 185 15.18 -1.67 1.78
N SER A 186 15.51 -2.53 0.82
CA SER A 186 15.36 -4.00 0.98
C SER A 186 16.43 -4.86 0.27
N PRO A 187 17.72 -4.68 0.59
CA PRO A 187 18.82 -5.34 -0.14
C PRO A 187 19.19 -6.73 0.36
N PHE A 188 18.53 -7.26 1.40
CA PHE A 188 18.87 -8.54 2.01
C PHE A 188 17.73 -9.54 1.95
N THR A 189 18.06 -10.82 1.74
CA THR A 189 17.17 -11.96 1.88
C THR A 189 17.91 -13.06 2.62
N GLU A 190 17.30 -13.60 3.67
CA GLU A 190 17.83 -14.76 4.42
C GLU A 190 19.29 -14.57 4.92
N GLY A 191 19.59 -13.34 5.35
CA GLY A 191 20.87 -12.94 5.92
C GLY A 191 21.96 -12.60 4.89
N LYS A 192 21.64 -12.55 3.59
CA LYS A 192 22.61 -12.27 2.51
C LYS A 192 22.10 -11.18 1.55
N PRO A 193 23.00 -10.42 0.89
CA PRO A 193 22.60 -9.54 -0.21
C PRO A 193 21.85 -10.32 -1.30
N ASN A 194 20.74 -9.78 -1.78
CA ASN A 194 19.86 -10.44 -2.76
C ASN A 194 20.01 -9.92 -4.19
N GLY A 195 20.86 -8.92 -4.42
CA GLY A 195 21.11 -8.33 -5.74
C GLY A 195 20.17 -7.18 -6.13
N PHE A 196 19.21 -6.83 -5.27
CA PHE A 196 18.29 -5.71 -5.48
C PHE A 196 18.55 -4.58 -4.48
N LEU A 197 18.22 -3.35 -4.85
CA LEU A 197 18.10 -2.25 -3.89
C LEU A 197 16.73 -2.28 -3.20
N SER A 198 15.68 -2.61 -3.98
CA SER A 198 14.32 -2.80 -3.51
C SER A 198 13.78 -4.16 -3.93
N MET A 199 14.10 -5.22 -3.17
CA MET A 199 13.46 -6.53 -3.32
C MET A 199 11.94 -6.43 -3.19
N ARG A 200 11.46 -5.55 -2.30
CA ARG A 200 10.03 -5.24 -2.15
C ARG A 200 9.39 -4.86 -3.49
N SER A 201 9.96 -3.90 -4.22
CA SER A 201 9.39 -3.46 -5.50
C SER A 201 9.43 -4.59 -6.53
N HIS A 202 10.54 -5.35 -6.58
CA HIS A 202 10.64 -6.50 -7.46
C HIS A 202 9.56 -7.57 -7.19
N ILE A 203 9.24 -7.84 -5.93
CA ILE A 203 8.19 -8.79 -5.54
C ILE A 203 6.83 -8.46 -6.17
N TRP A 204 6.48 -7.17 -6.24
CA TRP A 204 5.24 -6.72 -6.88
C TRP A 204 5.22 -6.95 -8.40
N THR A 205 6.35 -7.29 -9.05
CA THR A 205 6.40 -7.62 -10.49
C THR A 205 5.89 -9.02 -10.80
N ASP A 206 5.92 -9.92 -9.81
CA ASP A 206 5.55 -11.34 -9.93
C ASP A 206 4.62 -11.77 -8.77
N THR A 207 3.71 -10.86 -8.41
CA THR A 207 2.68 -11.09 -7.40
C THR A 207 1.37 -11.55 -8.06
N ASP A 208 0.77 -10.69 -8.89
CA ASP A 208 -0.41 -11.01 -9.71
C ASP A 208 -0.55 -9.92 -10.78
N LYS A 209 -0.37 -10.27 -12.06
CA LYS A 209 -0.39 -9.35 -13.20
C LYS A 209 -1.73 -8.63 -13.39
N ASP A 210 -2.84 -9.20 -12.91
CA ASP A 210 -4.18 -8.68 -13.18
C ASP A 210 -4.53 -7.51 -12.25
N ARG A 211 -3.83 -7.40 -11.11
CA ARG A 211 -4.08 -6.40 -10.08
C ARG A 211 -2.87 -5.55 -9.71
N THR A 212 -1.77 -5.61 -10.45
CA THR A 212 -0.53 -4.87 -10.18
C THR A 212 -0.05 -4.06 -11.39
N GLY A 213 0.94 -3.20 -11.18
CA GLY A 213 1.67 -2.52 -12.26
C GLY A 213 1.29 -1.05 -12.48
N MET A 214 1.70 -0.54 -13.65
CA MET A 214 1.73 0.88 -14.00
C MET A 214 0.46 1.41 -14.67
N LEU A 215 -0.56 0.57 -14.87
CA LEU A 215 -1.88 0.93 -15.42
C LEU A 215 -1.80 1.87 -16.66
N PRO A 216 -1.25 1.40 -17.79
CA PRO A 216 -0.96 2.27 -18.95
C PRO A 216 -2.19 3.02 -19.48
N PHE A 217 -3.39 2.44 -19.35
CA PHE A 217 -4.66 3.05 -19.77
C PHE A 217 -4.97 4.38 -19.05
N VAL A 218 -4.36 4.67 -17.90
CA VAL A 218 -4.50 5.97 -17.22
C VAL A 218 -3.93 7.13 -18.07
N SER A 219 -3.05 6.81 -19.03
CA SER A 219 -2.51 7.79 -19.98
C SER A 219 -3.43 8.07 -21.16
N ASP A 220 -4.50 7.28 -21.36
CA ASP A 220 -5.41 7.44 -22.49
C ASP A 220 -6.26 8.71 -22.32
N ASP A 221 -6.58 9.40 -23.41
CA ASP A 221 -7.41 10.61 -23.39
C ASP A 221 -8.83 10.33 -22.86
N SER A 222 -9.30 9.09 -22.97
CA SER A 222 -10.60 8.63 -22.46
C SER A 222 -10.62 8.38 -20.96
N PHE A 223 -9.48 8.44 -20.27
CA PHE A 223 -9.40 8.05 -18.87
C PHE A 223 -10.24 8.97 -17.96
N GLY A 224 -11.04 8.33 -17.11
CA GLY A 224 -11.88 8.94 -16.08
C GLY A 224 -12.30 7.88 -15.06
N PHE A 225 -13.24 8.23 -14.18
CA PHE A 225 -13.75 7.30 -13.16
C PHE A 225 -14.38 6.06 -13.78
N GLU A 226 -15.11 6.21 -14.89
CA GLU A 226 -15.78 5.11 -15.59
C GLU A 226 -14.78 4.04 -16.03
N GLN A 227 -13.70 4.42 -16.71
CA GLN A 227 -12.67 3.46 -17.16
C GLN A 227 -11.95 2.78 -15.98
N TYR A 228 -11.75 3.47 -14.85
CA TYR A 228 -11.20 2.84 -13.65
C TYR A 228 -12.19 1.86 -13.00
N VAL A 229 -13.49 2.19 -13.00
CA VAL A 229 -14.55 1.28 -12.56
C VAL A 229 -14.58 0.05 -13.45
N ASP A 230 -14.54 0.20 -14.78
CA ASP A 230 -14.51 -0.92 -15.73
C ASP A 230 -13.29 -1.81 -15.50
N TYR A 231 -12.09 -1.23 -15.35
CA TYR A 231 -10.89 -1.98 -14.98
C TYR A 231 -11.09 -2.76 -13.67
N ALA A 232 -11.64 -2.12 -12.63
CA ALA A 232 -11.89 -2.78 -11.35
C ALA A 232 -13.02 -3.82 -11.44
N LEU A 233 -14.01 -3.64 -12.32
CA LEU A 233 -15.07 -4.60 -12.63
C LEU A 233 -14.57 -5.79 -13.44
N ASP A 234 -13.62 -5.62 -14.36
CA ASP A 234 -13.01 -6.79 -15.01
C ASP A 234 -12.25 -7.66 -13.99
N GLN A 235 -11.70 -7.04 -12.94
CA GLN A 235 -11.17 -7.76 -11.78
C GLN A 235 -12.27 -8.30 -10.84
N PHE A 236 -13.50 -7.80 -10.95
CA PHE A 236 -14.64 -8.10 -10.09
C PHE A 236 -15.81 -8.60 -10.93
N LEU A 237 -15.99 -9.93 -10.97
CA LEU A 237 -17.02 -10.60 -11.78
C LEU A 237 -16.53 -11.01 -13.19
N ALA A 238 -15.47 -11.82 -13.27
CA ALA A 238 -15.34 -12.82 -14.35
C ALA A 238 -16.50 -13.85 -14.41
N GLY A 239 -17.67 -13.50 -13.85
CA GLY A 239 -18.94 -13.68 -14.54
C GLY A 239 -19.86 -14.73 -13.94
N LYS A 240 -19.41 -15.53 -12.96
CA LYS A 240 -20.24 -16.54 -12.31
C LYS A 240 -19.71 -16.73 -10.90
N LEU A 241 -20.48 -16.39 -9.86
CA LEU A 241 -20.25 -16.91 -8.52
C LEU A 241 -21.08 -18.19 -8.36
N PRO A 242 -20.52 -19.39 -8.54
CA PRO A 242 -21.25 -20.61 -8.25
C PRO A 242 -21.50 -20.74 -6.74
N CYS A 243 -20.65 -20.11 -5.92
CA CYS A 243 -20.70 -20.18 -4.47
C CYS A 243 -21.85 -19.39 -3.84
N LEU A 244 -22.43 -18.41 -4.56
CA LEU A 244 -23.49 -17.51 -4.05
C LEU A 244 -24.49 -17.18 -5.17
N PRO A 245 -25.26 -18.18 -5.63
CA PRO A 245 -26.21 -17.97 -6.71
C PRO A 245 -27.35 -17.03 -6.27
N GLY A 246 -27.53 -15.92 -7.00
CA GLY A 246 -28.63 -14.98 -6.80
C GLY A 246 -28.34 -13.80 -5.86
N GLU A 247 -27.16 -13.74 -5.24
CA GLU A 247 -26.72 -12.59 -4.44
C GLU A 247 -26.22 -11.45 -5.33
N LEU A 248 -26.50 -10.21 -4.92
CA LEU A 248 -26.02 -8.99 -5.59
C LEU A 248 -24.98 -8.28 -4.72
N PRO A 249 -23.94 -7.67 -5.33
CA PRO A 249 -22.91 -6.97 -4.56
C PRO A 249 -23.46 -5.69 -3.91
N THR A 250 -22.97 -5.40 -2.70
CA THR A 250 -23.25 -4.16 -1.95
C THR A 250 -22.14 -3.11 -2.13
N TYR A 251 -22.33 -1.90 -1.59
CA TYR A 251 -21.25 -0.90 -1.54
C TYR A 251 -20.08 -1.32 -0.64
N ASN A 252 -20.37 -1.98 0.48
CA ASN A 252 -19.32 -2.56 1.31
C ASN A 252 -18.54 -3.60 0.53
N ASP A 253 -19.23 -4.33 -0.35
CA ASP A 253 -18.55 -5.25 -1.25
C ASP A 253 -17.60 -4.49 -2.18
N TRP A 254 -18.12 -3.52 -2.92
CA TRP A 254 -17.29 -2.69 -3.79
C TRP A 254 -16.04 -2.09 -3.09
N GLU A 255 -16.20 -1.54 -1.88
CA GLU A 255 -15.08 -0.97 -1.11
C GLU A 255 -14.03 -2.02 -0.71
N ASN A 256 -14.47 -3.23 -0.38
CA ASN A 256 -13.59 -4.37 -0.09
C ASN A 256 -12.85 -4.82 -1.36
N HIS A 257 -13.54 -4.92 -2.50
CA HIS A 257 -12.94 -5.28 -3.78
C HIS A 257 -11.81 -4.34 -4.18
N LEU A 258 -12.06 -3.04 -4.16
CA LEU A 258 -11.06 -2.02 -4.49
C LEU A 258 -9.80 -2.14 -3.61
N THR A 259 -9.95 -2.64 -2.38
CA THR A 259 -8.84 -2.87 -1.45
C THR A 259 -8.00 -4.11 -1.80
N THR A 260 -8.44 -4.94 -2.76
CA THR A 260 -7.72 -6.11 -3.29
C THR A 260 -7.01 -5.85 -4.61
N ILE A 261 -7.11 -4.65 -5.17
CA ILE A 261 -6.32 -4.20 -6.32
C ILE A 261 -5.05 -3.54 -5.78
N PHE A 262 -3.89 -3.81 -6.37
CA PHE A 262 -2.57 -3.38 -5.87
C PHE A 262 -1.65 -2.79 -6.96
N PRO A 263 -2.11 -1.81 -7.77
CA PRO A 263 -1.22 -1.08 -8.70
C PRO A 263 -0.17 -0.26 -7.94
N GLU A 264 0.75 0.39 -8.66
CA GLU A 264 1.73 1.32 -8.05
C GLU A 264 1.05 2.58 -7.46
N VAL A 265 -0.09 2.99 -8.04
CA VAL A 265 -0.98 4.03 -7.53
C VAL A 265 -2.42 3.54 -7.62
N ARG A 266 -3.14 3.60 -6.49
CA ARG A 266 -4.50 3.05 -6.38
C ARG A 266 -5.53 4.15 -6.20
N LEU A 267 -6.61 4.08 -6.96
CA LEU A 267 -7.74 4.99 -6.83
C LEU A 267 -8.85 4.34 -6.00
N LYS A 268 -9.30 5.07 -4.98
CA LYS A 268 -10.53 4.87 -4.19
C LYS A 268 -11.29 6.19 -4.15
N ARG A 269 -11.94 6.52 -3.03
CA ARG A 269 -12.41 7.90 -2.76
C ARG A 269 -11.26 8.88 -2.47
N TYR A 270 -10.02 8.40 -2.55
CA TYR A 270 -8.76 9.10 -2.40
C TYR A 270 -7.74 8.38 -3.29
N LEU A 271 -6.61 9.02 -3.57
CA LEU A 271 -5.50 8.43 -4.31
C LEU A 271 -4.46 7.90 -3.32
N GLU A 272 -4.08 6.64 -3.43
CA GLU A 272 -3.11 5.97 -2.55
C GLU A 272 -1.80 5.73 -3.32
N MET A 273 -0.71 6.28 -2.80
CA MET A 273 0.64 6.10 -3.34
C MET A 273 1.30 4.91 -2.67
N ARG A 274 1.69 3.91 -3.46
CA ARG A 274 2.10 2.61 -2.92
C ARG A 274 3.60 2.32 -3.07
N GLY A 275 4.34 3.09 -3.85
CA GLY A 275 5.80 2.89 -4.02
C GLY A 275 6.66 3.57 -2.96
N ALA A 276 6.27 4.75 -2.47
CA ALA A 276 6.69 5.45 -1.24
C ALA A 276 6.08 6.88 -1.21
N ASP A 277 6.33 7.65 -0.14
CA ASP A 277 5.69 8.95 0.14
C ASP A 277 6.25 10.14 -0.67
N GLU A 278 5.37 10.93 -1.29
CA GLU A 278 5.71 12.23 -1.88
C GLU A 278 4.53 13.24 -1.74
N VAL A 279 4.52 14.09 -0.70
CA VAL A 279 3.38 15.01 -0.43
C VAL A 279 3.54 16.41 -1.03
N GLY A 280 4.77 16.85 -1.29
CA GLY A 280 5.07 18.19 -1.80
C GLY A 280 4.69 18.44 -3.26
N LEU A 281 4.34 17.39 -3.99
CA LEU A 281 4.23 17.41 -5.45
C LEU A 281 2.81 17.63 -5.98
N PHE A 282 1.78 17.32 -5.20
CA PHE A 282 0.42 17.14 -5.73
C PHE A 282 -0.62 18.16 -5.24
N TYR A 283 -0.27 19.01 -4.27
CA TYR A 283 -1.19 19.99 -3.67
C TYR A 283 -0.88 21.45 -4.01
N ASP A 284 0.08 21.69 -4.90
CA ASP A 284 0.33 23.00 -5.54
C ASP A 284 0.13 22.84 -7.05
N GLU A 285 -0.75 23.65 -7.66
CA GLU A 285 -1.16 23.47 -9.05
C GLU A 285 -0.04 23.73 -10.06
N ASP A 286 0.84 24.70 -9.80
CA ASP A 286 1.96 25.00 -10.69
C ASP A 286 2.99 23.86 -10.63
N VAL A 287 3.24 23.31 -9.44
CA VAL A 287 4.12 22.14 -9.28
C VAL A 287 3.52 20.91 -9.95
N LEU A 288 2.22 20.66 -9.77
CA LEU A 288 1.54 19.55 -10.45
C LEU A 288 1.64 19.70 -11.97
N GLN A 289 1.43 20.92 -12.50
CA GLN A 289 1.60 21.17 -13.93
C GLN A 289 3.05 20.96 -14.39
N ALA A 290 4.04 21.43 -13.63
CA ALA A 290 5.45 21.22 -13.96
C ALA A 290 5.85 19.74 -14.00
N ILE A 291 5.26 18.91 -13.13
CA ILE A 291 5.46 17.44 -13.17
C ILE A 291 4.81 16.83 -14.41
N LEU A 292 3.60 17.25 -14.74
CA LEU A 292 2.91 16.79 -15.94
C LEU A 292 3.71 17.15 -17.19
N ASP A 293 4.26 18.36 -17.25
CA ASP A 293 5.12 18.82 -18.36
C ASP A 293 6.44 18.04 -18.41
N LEU A 294 7.08 17.78 -17.26
CA LEU A 294 8.30 16.98 -17.15
C LEU A 294 8.12 15.54 -17.65
N THR A 295 6.93 14.98 -17.47
CA THR A 295 6.63 13.56 -17.76
C THR A 295 5.78 13.37 -19.03
N ALA A 296 5.43 14.47 -19.73
CA ALA A 296 4.51 14.46 -20.86
C ALA A 296 4.99 13.61 -22.05
N ASP A 297 6.30 13.59 -22.31
CA ASP A 297 6.89 12.87 -23.44
C ASP A 297 7.37 11.45 -23.06
N TRP A 298 7.11 11.00 -21.83
CA TRP A 298 7.50 9.67 -21.40
C TRP A 298 6.58 8.64 -22.06
N THR A 299 7.17 7.62 -22.67
CA THR A 299 6.40 6.53 -23.27
C THR A 299 5.93 5.53 -22.22
N PRO A 300 4.86 4.76 -22.47
CA PRO A 300 4.46 3.66 -21.58
C PRO A 300 5.60 2.66 -21.33
N ALA A 301 6.41 2.37 -22.37
CA ALA A 301 7.56 1.48 -22.26
C ALA A 301 8.67 2.06 -21.37
N GLU A 302 8.92 3.37 -21.44
CA GLU A 302 9.85 4.06 -20.56
C GLU A 302 9.39 4.03 -19.10
N ARG A 303 8.10 4.29 -18.84
CA ARG A 303 7.51 4.20 -17.49
C ARG A 303 7.65 2.80 -16.88
N GLU A 304 7.35 1.76 -17.65
CA GLU A 304 7.53 0.37 -17.20
C GLU A 304 9.01 0.00 -17.02
N MET A 305 9.90 0.51 -17.88
CA MET A 305 11.34 0.26 -17.79
C MET A 305 11.94 0.87 -16.52
N LEU A 306 11.52 2.09 -16.16
CA LEU A 306 11.99 2.80 -14.96
C LEU A 306 11.71 2.05 -13.66
N ARG A 307 10.71 1.16 -13.65
CA ARG A 307 10.44 0.28 -12.51
C ARG A 307 11.60 -0.68 -12.21
N ASN A 308 12.37 -1.05 -13.22
CA ASN A 308 13.38 -2.10 -13.14
C ASN A 308 14.82 -1.59 -13.31
N LYS A 309 15.03 -0.38 -13.85
CA LYS A 309 16.34 0.12 -14.25
C LYS A 309 16.52 1.60 -13.95
N THR A 310 17.78 1.97 -13.67
CA THR A 310 18.18 3.33 -13.29
C THR A 310 18.73 4.21 -14.43
N PRO A 311 19.30 3.70 -15.55
CA PRO A 311 19.60 4.53 -16.72
C PRO A 311 18.32 5.04 -17.36
N PHE A 312 18.29 6.33 -17.72
CA PHE A 312 17.12 6.95 -18.35
C PHE A 312 17.55 7.99 -19.38
N ARG A 313 17.19 7.73 -20.65
CA ARG A 313 17.57 8.56 -21.82
C ARG A 313 19.08 8.86 -21.83
N ASP A 314 19.46 10.13 -21.95
CA ASP A 314 20.85 10.59 -22.02
C ASP A 314 21.56 10.65 -20.64
N GLY A 315 20.93 10.15 -19.58
CA GLY A 315 21.49 10.21 -18.23
C GLY A 315 20.98 9.11 -17.29
N PHE A 316 20.82 9.48 -16.03
CA PHE A 316 20.36 8.59 -14.97
C PHE A 316 19.09 9.14 -14.34
N LEU A 317 18.29 8.24 -13.76
CA LEU A 317 17.11 8.59 -12.97
C LEU A 317 17.42 9.60 -11.84
N LYS A 318 18.67 9.63 -11.37
CA LYS A 318 19.18 10.64 -10.41
C LYS A 318 18.96 12.07 -10.88
N HIS A 319 19.19 12.38 -12.16
CA HIS A 319 19.04 13.75 -12.66
C HIS A 319 17.57 14.18 -12.65
N VAL A 320 16.68 13.28 -13.05
CA VAL A 320 15.23 13.51 -12.95
C VAL A 320 14.80 13.65 -11.49
N ALA A 321 15.35 12.82 -10.59
CA ALA A 321 15.06 12.90 -9.17
C ALA A 321 15.52 14.22 -8.52
N GLU A 322 16.59 14.84 -9.01
CA GLU A 322 17.04 16.17 -8.56
C GLU A 322 16.00 17.25 -8.91
N ASP A 323 15.45 17.21 -10.13
CA ASP A 323 14.40 18.13 -10.56
C ASP A 323 13.08 17.90 -9.79
N VAL A 324 12.68 16.64 -9.62
CA VAL A 324 11.48 16.26 -8.84
C VAL A 324 11.62 16.68 -7.38
N LEU A 325 12.79 16.47 -6.76
CA LEU A 325 13.03 16.89 -5.38
C LEU A 325 12.98 18.41 -5.23
N LYS A 326 13.46 19.16 -6.23
CA LYS A 326 13.34 20.62 -6.25
C LYS A 326 11.87 21.05 -6.32
N LEU A 327 11.10 20.47 -7.24
CA LEU A 327 9.66 20.73 -7.37
C LEU A 327 8.89 20.40 -6.09
N ALA A 328 9.21 19.28 -5.43
CA ALA A 328 8.62 18.91 -4.14
C ALA A 328 8.88 19.95 -3.05
N LYS A 329 10.12 20.49 -2.99
CA LYS A 329 10.48 21.55 -2.03
C LYS A 329 9.74 22.85 -2.34
N ASP A 330 9.71 23.26 -3.61
CA ASP A 330 9.00 24.46 -4.05
C ASP A 330 7.50 24.38 -3.67
N GLY A 331 6.87 23.22 -3.86
CA GLY A 331 5.48 23.00 -3.47
C GLY A 331 5.25 23.10 -1.96
N LEU A 332 6.15 22.55 -1.14
CA LEU A 332 6.08 22.69 0.32
C LEU A 332 6.29 24.14 0.78
N GLU A 333 7.22 24.87 0.16
CA GLU A 333 7.47 26.29 0.46
C GLU A 333 6.24 27.14 0.15
N ARG A 334 5.61 26.92 -1.01
CA ARG A 334 4.38 27.63 -1.44
C ARG A 334 3.19 27.36 -0.53
N ARG A 335 3.07 26.14 0.01
CA ARG A 335 2.05 25.82 1.02
C ARG A 335 2.24 26.61 2.33
N GLY A 336 3.46 27.07 2.64
CA GLY A 336 3.69 28.09 3.67
C GLY A 336 3.47 27.65 5.13
N TYR A 337 3.44 26.35 5.42
CA TYR A 337 3.20 25.81 6.76
C TYR A 337 4.43 25.85 7.70
N ASN A 338 5.64 26.10 7.19
CA ASN A 338 6.89 26.21 7.97
C ASN A 338 7.05 27.56 8.73
N LYS A 339 5.95 28.27 9.04
CA LYS A 339 6.00 29.55 9.77
C LYS A 339 6.15 29.31 11.29
N PRO A 340 6.72 30.26 12.05
CA PRO A 340 7.13 30.07 13.46
C PRO A 340 6.04 29.68 14.47
N GLU A 341 4.78 29.56 14.03
CA GLU A 341 3.63 29.22 14.87
C GLU A 341 3.49 27.69 15.10
N HIS A 342 4.36 26.90 14.46
CA HIS A 342 4.44 25.45 14.65
C HIS A 342 5.89 25.03 14.97
N PRO A 343 6.23 24.77 16.25
CA PRO A 343 7.60 24.41 16.60
C PRO A 343 7.98 23.11 15.91
N SER A 344 9.07 23.16 15.15
CA SER A 344 9.75 21.99 14.62
C SER A 344 10.23 21.12 15.80
N TYR A 345 9.61 19.97 16.00
CA TYR A 345 10.19 18.91 16.82
C TYR A 345 11.32 18.28 16.00
N MET A 346 12.55 18.78 16.23
CA MET A 346 13.79 18.12 15.81
C MET A 346 14.19 17.07 16.84
#